data_AF-A0A2W6VNZ9-F1
#
_entry.id   AF-A0A2W6VNZ9-F1
#
_cell.length_a   1.000
_cell.length_b   1.000
_cell.length_c   1.000
_cell.angle_alpha   90.00
_cell.angle_beta   90.00
_cell.angle_gamma   90.00
#
_symmetry.space_group_name_H-M   'P 1'
#
loop_
_entity.id
_entity.type
_entity.pdbx_description
1 polymer ?
#
loop_
_entity_poly.entity_id
_entity_poly.type
_entity_poly.pdbx_seq_one_letter_code
_entity_poly.pdbx_strand_id
1 'polypeptide(L)' 'MSTYGPKVEVAVARTREDVARLHGELVRYGLVVWTGGNVSGRVPGAD' A
#
# COMPACT_ATOMS: atom_id res chain seq x y z
N MET A 1 -18.79 0.83 -5.36
CA MET A 1 -18.02 0.82 -6.63
C MET A 1 -17.02 1.94 -6.57
N SER A 2 -15.78 1.70 -7.00
CA SER A 2 -14.75 2.74 -7.00
C SER A 2 -15.10 3.86 -8.00
N THR A 3 -14.79 5.10 -7.65
CA THR A 3 -15.07 6.29 -8.45
C THR A 3 -13.97 6.62 -9.46
N TYR A 4 -12.85 5.88 -9.46
CA TYR A 4 -11.72 6.11 -10.36
C TYR A 4 -11.83 5.34 -11.68
N GLY A 5 -11.15 5.84 -12.71
CA GLY A 5 -11.05 5.15 -14.00
C GLY A 5 -10.23 3.84 -13.92
N PRO A 6 -10.38 2.92 -14.89
CA PRO A 6 -9.77 1.58 -14.84
C PRO A 6 -8.25 1.57 -14.64
N LYS A 7 -7.54 2.55 -15.21
CA LYS A 7 -6.08 2.67 -15.05
C LYS A 7 -5.67 2.94 -13.61
N VAL A 8 -6.40 3.82 -12.93
CA VAL A 8 -6.14 4.17 -11.53
C VAL A 8 -6.48 2.99 -10.63
N GLU A 9 -7.56 2.26 -10.90
CA GLU A 9 -7.88 1.04 -10.14
C GLU A 9 -6.77 -0.02 -10.21
N VAL A 10 -6.19 -0.23 -11.40
CA VAL A 10 -5.04 -1.12 -11.55
C VAL A 10 -3.83 -0.61 -10.76
N ALA A 11 -3.58 0.70 -10.79
CA ALA A 11 -2.51 1.31 -10.02
C ALA A 11 -2.73 1.14 -8.50
N VAL A 12 -3.96 1.35 -8.01
CA VAL A 12 -4.34 1.11 -6.61
C VAL A 12 -4.08 -0.35 -6.22
N ALA A 13 -4.49 -1.30 -7.05
CA ALA A 13 -4.29 -2.73 -6.76
C ALA A 13 -2.80 -3.07 -6.62
N ARG A 14 -1.95 -2.57 -7.53
CA ARG A 14 -0.49 -2.78 -7.47
C ARG A 14 0.12 -2.12 -6.23
N THR A 15 -0.22 -0.87 -5.95
CA THR A 15 0.29 -0.16 -4.77
C THR A 15 -0.11 -0.88 -3.47
N ARG A 16 -1.32 -1.46 -3.39
CA ARG A 16 -1.75 -2.26 -2.23
C ARG A 16 -0.90 -3.51 -2.04
N GLU A 17 -0.60 -4.23 -3.12
CA GLU A 17 0.28 -5.41 -3.08
C GLU A 17 1.68 -5.04 -2.56
N ASP A 18 2.25 -3.95 -3.08
CA ASP A 18 3.55 -3.46 -2.62
C ASP A 18 3.55 -3.02 -1.15
N VAL A 19 2.54 -2.27 -0.72
CA VAL A 19 2.41 -1.83 0.68
C VAL A 19 2.28 -3.03 1.62
N ALA A 20 1.47 -4.03 1.25
CA ALA A 20 1.31 -5.24 2.07
C ALA A 20 2.62 -6.04 2.17
N ARG A 21 3.33 -6.21 1.05
CA ARG A 21 4.64 -6.89 1.02
C ARG A 21 5.66 -6.16 1.89
N LEU A 22 5.78 -4.83 1.75
CA LEU A 22 6.69 -4.01 2.56
C LEU A 22 6.33 -4.02 4.04
N HIS A 23 5.04 -4.02 4.38
CA HIS A 23 4.60 -4.20 5.76
C HIS A 23 5.07 -5.55 6.33
N GLY A 24 5.05 -6.61 5.51
CA GLY A 24 5.60 -7.91 5.89
C GLY A 24 7.08 -7.85 6.27
N GLU A 25 7.90 -7.07 5.56
CA GLU A 25 9.31 -6.86 5.92
C GLU A 25 9.46 -6.12 7.25
N LEU A 26 8.63 -5.10 7.51
CA LEU A 26 8.67 -4.39 8.80
C LEU A 26 8.39 -5.31 9.98
N VAL A 27 7.40 -6.20 9.85
CA VAL A 27 7.08 -7.22 10.87
C VAL A 27 8.22 -8.22 11.02
N ARG A 28 8.76 -8.74 9.90
CA ARG A 28 9.85 -9.72 9.89
C ARG A 28 11.09 -9.24 10.64
N TYR A 29 11.41 -7.95 10.53
CA TYR A 29 12.59 -7.34 11.17
C TYR A 29 12.27 -6.63 12.50
N GLY A 30 11.05 -6.71 13.02
CA GLY A 30 10.69 -6.11 14.31
C GLY A 30 10.72 -4.57 14.31
N LEU A 31 10.46 -3.95 13.16
CA LEU A 31 10.52 -2.49 12.97
C LEU A 31 9.21 -1.77 13.29
N VAL A 32 8.15 -2.53 13.63
CA VAL A 32 6.83 -2.03 14.03
C VAL A 32 6.36 -2.80 15.27
N VAL A 33 5.47 -2.19 16.07
CA VAL A 33 5.00 -2.76 17.34
C VAL A 33 3.49 -2.63 17.46
N TRP A 34 2.77 -3.74 17.67
CA TRP A 34 1.30 -3.75 17.73
C TRP A 34 0.68 -2.96 16.57
N THR A 35 -0.10 -1.92 16.84
CA THR A 35 -0.69 -1.00 15.85
C THR A 35 0.17 0.25 15.59
N GLY A 36 1.39 0.30 16.14
CA GLY A 36 2.35 1.38 15.98
C GLY A 36 3.22 1.18 14.75
N GLY A 37 3.27 2.21 13.90
CA GLY A 37 4.02 2.23 12.64
C GLY A 37 3.09 2.30 11.43
N ASN A 38 3.54 2.99 10.37
CA ASN A 38 2.77 3.14 9.13
C ASN A 38 3.66 3.02 7.91
N VAL A 39 3.13 2.39 6.88
CA VAL A 39 3.68 2.38 5.52
C VAL A 39 2.58 2.83 4.57
N SER A 40 2.95 3.70 3.63
CA SER A 40 2.03 4.21 2.61
C SER A 40 2.72 4.23 1.26
N GLY A 41 1.95 4.10 0.18
CA GLY A 41 2.44 4.18 -1.18
C GLY A 41 1.60 5.18 -1.96
N ARG A 42 2.26 6.06 -2.73
CA ARG A 42 1.56 6.96 -3.65
C ARG A 42 1.05 6.15 -4.82
N VAL A 43 -0.25 6.31 -5.14
CA VAL A 43 -0.86 5.70 -6.32
C VAL A 43 -0.56 6.60 -7.53
N PRO A 44 0.13 6.09 -8.57
CA PRO A 44 0.37 6.88 -9.77
C PRO A 44 -0.93 7.22 -10.53
N GLY A 45 -1.07 8.48 -10.97
CA GLY A 45 -2.21 8.95 -11.75
C GLY A 45 -3.49 9.16 -10.94
N ALA A 46 -3.38 9.21 -9.60
CA ALA A 46 -4.47 9.49 -8.67
C ALA A 46 -4.32 10.88 -8.01
N ASP A 47 -3.48 11.73 -8.60
CA ASP A 47 -3.29 13.15 -8.28
C ASP A 47 -4.50 14.03 -8.63
#